data_AF-A0A165CFE8-F1
#
_entry.id   AF-A0A165CFE8-F1
#
_cell.length_a   1.000
_cell.length_b   1.000
_cell.length_c   1.000
_cell.angle_alpha   90.00
_cell.angle_beta   90.00
_cell.angle_gamma   90.00
#
_symmetry.space_group_name_H-M   'P 1'
#
loop_
_entity.id
_entity.type
_entity.pdbx_description
1 polymer ?
#
loop_
_entity_poly.entity_id
_entity_poly.type
_entity_poly.pdbx_seq_one_letter_code
_entity_poly.pdbx_strand_id
1 'polypeptide(L)'
;MIWITQLASIVLWKRWEKNAYHIHLNKLASTISQCLSFTYEPNFSSKVREDLAGWVEQYERLYTRGRPERAELCPVTVHSLLHVVDFIEWVGPVWTTWAFPKERFCGLVQRMITARRNPYLGIDRFLLERAQWYHLTL
;
A
#
# COMPACT_ATOMS: atom_id res chain seq x y z
N MET A 1 -0.47 2.21 1.63
CA MET A 1 0.36 3.21 0.91
C MET A 1 0.81 2.75 -0.48
N ILE A 2 1.36 1.54 -0.67
CA ILE A 2 1.76 1.00 -1.99
C ILE A 2 0.63 1.07 -3.03
N TRP A 3 -0.59 0.68 -2.65
CA TRP A 3 -1.77 0.66 -3.52
C TRP A 3 -2.14 2.03 -4.06
N ILE A 4 -2.13 3.07 -3.21
CA ILE A 4 -2.39 4.44 -3.64
C ILE A 4 -1.26 4.93 -4.54
N THR A 5 0.01 4.69 -4.20
CA THR A 5 1.14 5.13 -5.03
C THR A 5 1.23 4.42 -6.38
N GLN A 6 0.80 3.15 -6.46
CA GLN A 6 0.75 2.38 -7.71
C GLN A 6 -0.47 2.73 -8.56
N LEU A 7 -1.62 3.00 -7.93
CA LEU A 7 -2.86 3.31 -8.66
C LEU A 7 -2.99 4.79 -9.00
N ALA A 8 -2.52 5.71 -8.15
CA ALA A 8 -2.73 7.15 -8.32
C ALA A 8 -2.13 7.68 -9.62
N SER A 9 -0.94 7.21 -10.01
CA SER A 9 -0.30 7.62 -11.26
C SER A 9 -1.12 7.19 -12.48
N ILE A 10 -1.72 6.00 -12.48
CA ILE A 10 -2.59 5.50 -13.55
C ILE A 10 -3.96 6.21 -13.54
N VAL A 11 -4.53 6.35 -12.34
CA VAL A 11 -5.86 6.93 -12.10
C VAL A 11 -5.92 8.42 -12.45
N LEU A 12 -4.86 9.17 -12.15
CA LEU A 12 -4.82 10.61 -12.33
C LEU A 12 -4.11 11.06 -13.62
N TRP A 13 -3.54 10.14 -14.40
CA TRP A 13 -2.79 10.49 -15.61
C TRP A 13 -3.65 11.28 -16.61
N LYS A 14 -3.27 12.55 -16.84
CA LYS A 14 -3.98 13.52 -17.70
C LYS A 14 -5.46 13.75 -17.34
N ARG A 15 -5.86 13.48 -16.08
CA ARG A 15 -7.27 13.56 -15.63
C ARG A 15 -7.47 14.44 -14.39
N TRP A 16 -6.45 15.22 -14.03
CA TRP A 16 -6.42 16.05 -12.80
C TRP A 16 -7.59 17.04 -12.68
N GLU A 17 -8.04 17.63 -13.79
CA GLU A 17 -9.14 18.62 -13.78
C GLU A 17 -10.53 18.00 -13.55
N LYS A 18 -10.65 16.67 -13.65
CA LYS A 18 -11.94 15.98 -13.52
C LYS A 18 -12.14 15.49 -12.09
N ASN A 19 -12.99 16.21 -11.36
CA ASN A 19 -13.28 15.96 -9.93
C ASN A 19 -13.66 14.48 -9.63
N ALA A 20 -14.34 13.80 -10.55
CA ALA A 20 -14.74 12.40 -10.38
C ALA A 20 -13.56 11.45 -10.07
N TYR A 21 -12.39 11.63 -10.70
CA TYR A 21 -11.22 10.77 -10.49
C TYR A 21 -10.54 11.04 -9.15
N HIS A 22 -10.52 12.31 -8.74
CA HIS A 22 -9.98 12.72 -7.45
C HIS A 22 -10.87 12.22 -6.29
N ILE A 23 -12.19 12.37 -6.40
CA ILE A 23 -13.15 11.83 -5.43
C ILE A 23 -13.01 10.31 -5.33
N HIS A 24 -12.90 9.63 -6.47
CA HIS A 24 -12.72 8.18 -6.51
C HIS A 24 -11.42 7.76 -5.79
N LEU A 25 -10.29 8.40 -6.09
CA LEU A 25 -9.02 8.11 -5.40
C LEU A 25 -9.09 8.41 -3.89
N ASN A 26 -9.69 9.52 -3.50
CA ASN A 26 -9.83 9.88 -2.08
C ASN A 26 -10.70 8.89 -1.31
N LYS A 27 -11.75 8.34 -1.95
CA LYS A 27 -12.54 7.27 -1.34
C LYS A 27 -11.67 6.06 -1.02
N LEU A 28 -10.82 5.62 -1.95
CA LEU A 28 -9.86 4.55 -1.69
C LEU A 28 -8.88 4.92 -0.57
N ALA A 29 -8.31 6.12 -0.61
CA ALA A 29 -7.36 6.56 0.40
C ALA A 29 -7.97 6.57 1.81
N SER A 30 -9.22 7.02 1.93
CA SER A 30 -9.96 6.99 3.19
C SER A 30 -10.21 5.57 3.68
N THR A 31 -10.68 4.66 2.81
CA THR A 31 -10.93 3.26 3.18
C THR A 31 -9.65 2.54 3.60
N ILE A 32 -8.54 2.75 2.87
CA ILE A 32 -7.24 2.16 3.24
C ILE A 32 -6.71 2.75 4.55
N SER A 33 -6.97 4.03 4.82
CA SER A 33 -6.59 4.65 6.10
C SER A 33 -7.34 4.01 7.27
N GLN A 34 -8.62 3.66 7.09
CA GLN A 34 -9.38 2.91 8.11
C GLN A 34 -8.78 1.52 8.35
N CYS A 35 -8.25 0.85 7.32
CA CYS A 35 -7.58 -0.44 7.45
C CYS A 35 -6.26 -0.36 8.24
N LEU A 36 -5.66 0.83 8.33
CA LEU A 36 -4.42 1.08 9.09
C LEU A 36 -4.68 1.47 10.55
N SER A 37 -5.94 1.61 10.96
CA SER A 37 -6.30 1.92 12.35
C SER A 37 -5.80 0.86 13.32
N PHE A 38 -5.45 1.29 14.53
CA PHE A 38 -5.03 0.40 15.62
C PHE A 38 -6.17 -0.47 16.15
N THR A 39 -7.39 0.02 16.05
CA THR A 39 -8.62 -0.65 16.51
C THR A 39 -9.68 -0.54 15.43
N TYR A 40 -10.52 -1.56 15.33
CA TYR A 40 -11.62 -1.62 14.37
C TYR A 40 -12.97 -1.57 15.07
N GLU A 41 -13.91 -0.84 14.47
CA GLU A 41 -15.29 -0.78 14.92
C GLU A 41 -16.01 -2.13 14.72
N PRO A 42 -17.07 -2.40 15.50
CA PRO A 42 -17.99 -3.50 15.19
C PRO A 42 -18.49 -3.36 13.75
N ASN A 43 -18.46 -4.46 12.98
CA ASN A 43 -18.79 -4.53 11.54
C ASN A 43 -17.79 -3.87 10.57
N PHE A 44 -16.56 -3.56 11.02
CA PHE A 44 -15.49 -3.08 10.14
C PHE A 44 -15.31 -3.94 8.89
N SER A 45 -15.23 -5.26 9.03
CA SER A 45 -15.03 -6.19 7.91
C SER A 45 -16.12 -6.04 6.84
N SER A 46 -17.39 -6.09 7.22
CA SER A 46 -18.51 -5.98 6.29
C SER A 46 -18.52 -4.64 5.57
N LYS A 47 -18.29 -3.55 6.32
CA LYS A 47 -18.27 -2.19 5.76
C LYS A 47 -17.14 -2.00 4.75
N VAL A 48 -15.92 -2.45 5.09
CA VAL A 48 -14.77 -2.31 4.19
C VAL A 48 -14.93 -3.18 2.94
N ARG A 49 -15.49 -4.40 3.07
CA ARG A 49 -15.81 -5.25 1.91
C ARG A 49 -16.77 -4.54 0.96
N GLU A 50 -17.85 -3.96 1.48
CA GLU A 50 -18.82 -3.20 0.68
C GLU A 50 -18.20 -1.95 0.03
N ASP A 51 -17.43 -1.17 0.80
CA ASP A 51 -16.77 0.04 0.30
C ASP A 51 -15.77 -0.27 -0.82
N LEU A 52 -14.96 -1.32 -0.67
CA LEU A 52 -13.98 -1.73 -1.68
C LEU A 52 -14.64 -2.35 -2.91
N ALA A 53 -15.68 -3.17 -2.74
CA ALA A 53 -16.47 -3.70 -3.86
C ALA A 53 -17.09 -2.57 -4.67
N GLY A 54 -17.79 -1.63 -4.01
CA GLY A 54 -18.37 -0.47 -4.68
C GLY A 54 -17.32 0.44 -5.31
N TRP A 55 -16.13 0.53 -4.72
CA TRP A 55 -15.02 1.27 -5.32
C TRP A 55 -14.51 0.62 -6.62
N VAL A 56 -14.37 -0.71 -6.65
CA VAL A 56 -13.96 -1.49 -7.83
C VAL A 56 -15.01 -1.40 -8.94
N GLU A 57 -16.29 -1.49 -8.62
CA GLU A 57 -17.36 -1.28 -9.62
C GLU A 57 -17.30 0.11 -10.24
N GLN A 58 -17.07 1.15 -9.42
CA GLN A 58 -16.88 2.51 -9.92
C GLN A 58 -15.60 2.64 -10.75
N TYR A 59 -14.53 1.92 -10.39
CA TYR A 59 -13.30 1.86 -11.17
C TYR A 59 -13.58 1.33 -12.57
N GLU A 60 -14.25 0.19 -12.69
CA GLU A 60 -14.61 -0.38 -14.00
C GLU A 60 -15.41 0.61 -14.84
N ARG A 61 -16.41 1.29 -14.26
CA ARG A 61 -17.19 2.30 -14.98
C ARG A 61 -16.34 3.49 -15.46
N LEU A 62 -15.42 3.99 -14.63
CA LEU A 62 -14.62 5.19 -14.92
C LEU A 62 -13.45 4.92 -15.89
N TYR A 63 -12.75 3.79 -15.74
CA TYR A 63 -11.52 3.51 -16.47
C TYR A 63 -11.72 2.53 -17.63
N THR A 64 -12.32 1.37 -17.39
CA THR A 64 -12.57 0.36 -18.44
C THR A 64 -13.81 0.68 -19.27
N ARG A 65 -14.78 1.42 -18.70
CA ARG A 65 -16.08 1.73 -19.29
C ARG A 65 -16.86 0.48 -19.71
N GLY A 66 -16.62 -0.65 -19.03
CA GLY A 66 -17.22 -1.95 -19.37
C GLY A 66 -16.77 -2.52 -20.71
N ARG A 67 -15.67 -2.00 -21.30
CA ARG A 67 -15.15 -2.50 -22.58
C ARG A 67 -14.10 -3.58 -22.36
N PRO A 68 -14.27 -4.78 -22.94
CA PRO A 68 -13.31 -5.87 -22.76
C PRO A 68 -11.94 -5.54 -23.37
N GLU A 69 -11.88 -4.69 -24.40
CA GLU A 69 -10.60 -4.23 -24.98
C GLU A 69 -9.71 -3.47 -23.98
N ARG A 70 -10.29 -3.00 -22.86
CA ARG A 70 -9.60 -2.25 -21.82
C ARG A 70 -9.34 -3.07 -20.57
N ALA A 71 -9.45 -4.39 -20.64
CA ALA A 71 -9.18 -5.30 -19.52
C ALA A 71 -7.77 -5.14 -18.94
N GLU A 72 -6.80 -4.70 -19.76
CA GLU A 72 -5.45 -4.34 -19.32
C GLU A 72 -5.41 -3.26 -18.23
N LEU A 73 -6.45 -2.44 -18.13
CA LEU A 73 -6.58 -1.43 -17.07
C LEU A 73 -7.07 -2.02 -15.75
N CYS A 74 -7.38 -3.31 -15.64
CA CYS A 74 -7.70 -3.99 -14.39
C CYS A 74 -6.51 -4.82 -13.90
N PRO A 75 -5.45 -4.20 -13.36
CA PRO A 75 -4.31 -4.95 -12.85
C PRO A 75 -4.72 -5.81 -11.66
N VAL A 76 -3.93 -6.84 -11.37
CA VAL A 76 -4.11 -7.68 -10.18
C VAL A 76 -4.20 -6.85 -8.90
N THR A 77 -3.49 -5.71 -8.85
CA THR A 77 -3.53 -4.76 -7.73
C THR A 77 -4.91 -4.13 -7.51
N VAL A 78 -5.77 -4.00 -8.53
CA VAL A 78 -7.16 -3.57 -8.32
C VAL A 78 -7.98 -4.72 -7.74
N HIS A 79 -7.83 -5.93 -8.29
CA HIS A 79 -8.55 -7.10 -7.80
C HIS A 79 -8.20 -7.43 -6.35
N SER A 80 -6.93 -7.34 -5.97
CA SER A 80 -6.48 -7.66 -4.63
C SER A 80 -6.99 -6.69 -3.55
N LEU A 81 -7.61 -5.55 -3.93
CA LEU A 81 -8.34 -4.69 -2.99
C LEU A 81 -9.54 -5.43 -2.38
N LEU A 82 -10.21 -6.28 -3.15
CA LEU A 82 -11.37 -7.06 -2.69
C LEU A 82 -11.00 -8.05 -1.58
N HIS A 83 -9.72 -8.38 -1.46
CA HIS A 83 -9.19 -9.34 -0.49
C HIS A 83 -8.52 -8.69 0.72
N VAL A 84 -8.51 -7.35 0.83
CA VAL A 84 -7.86 -6.65 1.95
C VAL A 84 -8.41 -7.12 3.30
N VAL A 85 -9.73 -7.34 3.40
CA VAL A 85 -10.35 -7.79 4.65
C VAL A 85 -10.02 -9.25 4.96
N ASP A 86 -9.95 -10.12 3.95
CA ASP A 86 -9.49 -11.51 4.13
C ASP A 86 -8.09 -11.54 4.74
N PHE A 87 -7.18 -10.70 4.22
CA PHE A 87 -5.83 -10.58 4.78
C PHE A 87 -5.84 -10.04 6.21
N ILE A 88 -6.63 -9.03 6.52
CA ILE A 88 -6.72 -8.49 7.89
C ILE A 88 -7.20 -9.57 8.87
N GLU A 89 -8.17 -10.39 8.47
CA GLU A 89 -8.72 -11.47 9.29
C GLU A 89 -7.71 -12.63 9.47
N TRP A 90 -6.89 -12.92 8.47
CA TRP A 90 -5.92 -14.02 8.54
C TRP A 90 -4.62 -13.67 9.26
N VAL A 91 -4.06 -12.48 9.01
CA VAL A 91 -2.72 -12.10 9.48
C VAL A 91 -2.71 -10.91 10.43
N GLY A 92 -3.87 -10.33 10.71
CA GLY A 92 -4.03 -9.17 11.57
C GLY A 92 -3.98 -7.82 10.83
N PRO A 93 -4.08 -6.71 11.56
CA PRO A 93 -4.21 -5.37 11.00
C PRO A 93 -3.14 -5.01 9.97
N VAL A 94 -3.49 -4.20 8.96
CA VAL A 94 -2.56 -3.86 7.86
C VAL A 94 -1.28 -3.20 8.37
N TRP A 95 -1.33 -2.43 9.47
CA TRP A 95 -0.16 -1.76 10.02
C TRP A 95 0.87 -2.73 10.64
N THR A 96 0.47 -3.94 11.01
CA THR A 96 1.41 -4.97 11.53
C THR A 96 2.07 -5.75 10.41
N THR A 97 1.43 -5.84 9.25
CA THR A 97 1.83 -6.73 8.14
C THR A 97 2.37 -5.98 6.92
N TRP A 98 2.16 -4.67 6.80
CA TRP A 98 2.61 -3.88 5.65
C TRP A 98 4.13 -3.88 5.48
N ALA A 99 4.57 -3.80 4.22
CA ALA A 99 5.98 -3.83 3.86
C ALA A 99 6.76 -2.56 4.27
N PHE A 100 6.07 -1.45 4.60
CA PHE A 100 6.69 -0.15 4.81
C PHE A 100 7.87 -0.15 5.81
N PRO A 101 7.77 -0.78 7.01
CA PRO A 101 8.89 -0.83 7.94
C PRO A 101 10.09 -1.60 7.36
N LYS A 102 9.82 -2.68 6.60
CA LYS A 102 10.86 -3.49 5.94
C LYS A 102 11.52 -2.69 4.82
N GLU A 103 10.74 -2.02 3.97
CA GLU A 103 11.25 -1.19 2.87
C GLU A 103 12.05 0.01 3.39
N ARG A 104 11.56 0.68 4.44
CA ARG A 104 12.29 1.77 5.10
C ARG A 104 13.63 1.29 5.65
N PHE A 105 13.64 0.12 6.28
CA PHE A 105 14.87 -0.49 6.77
C PHE A 105 15.82 -0.84 5.62
N CYS A 106 15.33 -1.48 4.55
CA CYS A 106 16.12 -1.75 3.35
C CYS A 106 16.71 -0.47 2.74
N GLY A 107 15.95 0.63 2.69
CA GLY A 107 16.44 1.92 2.21
C GLY A 107 17.55 2.51 3.08
N LEU A 108 17.53 2.28 4.40
CA LEU A 108 18.65 2.63 5.27
C LEU A 108 19.86 1.74 5.00
N VAL A 109 19.68 0.43 4.92
CA VAL A 109 20.74 -0.54 4.63
C VAL A 109 21.41 -0.25 3.28
N GLN A 110 20.63 0.08 2.25
CA GLN A 110 21.13 0.43 0.92
C GLN A 110 22.08 1.63 0.95
N ARG A 111 21.82 2.64 1.78
CA ARG A 111 22.70 3.81 1.93
C ARG A 111 24.06 3.46 2.56
N MET A 112 24.14 2.33 3.25
CA MET A 112 25.37 1.84 3.89
C MET A 112 26.22 0.97 2.97
N ILE A 113 25.75 0.70 1.75
CA ILE A 113 26.55 0.04 0.72
C ILE A 113 27.55 1.05 0.16
N THR A 114 28.70 1.16 0.82
CA THR A 114 29.76 2.13 0.49
C THR A 114 30.75 1.60 -0.55
N ALA A 115 30.82 0.29 -0.76
CA ALA A 115 31.75 -0.35 -1.68
C ALA A 115 31.04 -1.20 -2.74
N ARG A 116 31.42 -1.02 -4.01
CA ARG A 116 30.86 -1.79 -5.15
C ARG A 116 31.30 -3.25 -5.16
N ARG A 117 32.51 -3.55 -4.68
CA ARG A 117 33.10 -4.90 -4.73
C ARG A 117 32.70 -5.77 -3.53
N ASN A 118 32.50 -5.16 -2.36
CA ASN A 118 32.08 -5.86 -1.15
C ASN A 118 31.06 -5.00 -0.39
N PRO A 119 29.75 -5.19 -0.65
CA PRO A 119 28.70 -4.41 -0.01
C PRO A 119 28.51 -4.74 1.48
N TYR A 120 28.98 -5.91 1.93
CA TYR A 120 28.67 -6.47 3.24
C TYR A 120 29.36 -5.72 4.38
N LEU A 121 30.58 -5.23 4.19
CA LEU A 121 31.33 -4.54 5.27
C LEU A 121 30.62 -3.29 5.80
N GLY A 122 30.03 -2.49 4.90
CA GLY A 122 29.28 -1.31 5.29
C GLY A 122 27.95 -1.64 5.97
N ILE A 123 27.30 -2.72 5.51
CA ILE A 123 26.07 -3.23 6.12
C ILE A 123 26.34 -3.78 7.52
N ASP A 124 27.34 -4.65 7.68
CA ASP A 124 27.70 -5.28 8.95
C ASP A 124 28.02 -4.22 10.02
N ARG A 125 28.83 -3.23 9.64
CA ARG A 125 29.16 -2.11 10.53
C ARG A 125 27.91 -1.34 10.95
N PHE A 126 27.02 -1.01 10.01
CA PHE A 126 25.76 -0.33 10.32
C PHE A 126 24.86 -1.14 11.27
N LEU A 127 24.72 -2.43 11.02
CA LEU A 127 23.89 -3.31 11.85
C LEU A 127 24.46 -3.41 13.27
N LEU A 128 25.79 -3.54 13.41
CA LEU A 128 26.47 -3.56 14.69
C LEU A 128 26.28 -2.24 15.46
N GLU A 129 26.58 -1.10 14.84
CA GLU A 129 26.43 0.24 15.44
C GLU A 129 24.98 0.49 15.87
N ARG A 130 24.01 0.09 15.04
CA ARG A 130 22.58 0.22 15.36
C ARG A 130 22.15 -0.68 16.53
N ALA A 131 22.64 -1.92 16.60
CA ALA A 131 22.35 -2.83 17.71
C ALA A 131 22.95 -2.35 19.03
N GLN A 132 24.16 -1.81 18.98
CA GLN A 132 24.83 -1.18 20.13
C GLN A 132 24.06 0.06 20.61
N TRP A 133 23.65 0.92 19.68
CA TRP A 133 22.83 2.09 20.01
C TRP A 133 21.53 1.69 20.72
N TYR A 134 20.81 0.68 20.22
CA TYR A 134 19.58 0.23 20.86
C TYR A 134 19.79 -0.26 22.29
N HIS A 135 20.91 -0.92 22.60
CA HIS A 135 21.23 -1.34 23.98
C HIS A 135 21.48 -0.17 24.93
N LEU A 136 21.88 1.00 24.42
CA LEU A 136 22.14 2.19 25.23
C LEU A 136 20.91 3.07 25.43
N THR A 137 19.88 2.91 24.59
CA THR A 137 18.68 3.77 24.59
C THR A 137 17.41 3.09 25.12
N LEU A 138 17.48 1.79 25.40
CA LEU A 138 16.45 1.01 26.11
C LEU A 138 16.72 1.04 27.61
#